data_AF-J9FMJ4-F1
#
_entry.id   AF-J9FMJ4-F1
#
_cell.length_a   1.000
_cell.length_b   1.000
_cell.length_c   1.000
_cell.angle_alpha   90.00
_cell.angle_beta   90.00
_cell.angle_gamma   90.00
#
_symmetry.space_group_name_H-M   'P 1'
#
loop_
_entity.id
_entity.type
_entity.pdbx_description
1 polymer ?
#
loop_
_entity_poly.entity_id
_entity_poly.type
_entity_poly.pdbx_seq_one_letter_code
_entity_poly.pdbx_strand_id
1 'polypeptide(L)'
;MAILKKYESHPICLKQGTCLPVVCNQKANSYLKEIADFCGIKKNLTTHAARHTFATTVTLANNVPLQEVSAMLGHASTRMTQHYARVMDRNLKDNMNIVRSKMGL
;
A
#
# COMPACT_ATOMS: atom_id res chain seq x y z
N MET A 1 -10.37 12.71 -10.35
CA MET A 1 -9.88 12.80 -11.75
C MET A 1 -9.02 14.03 -12.07
N ALA A 2 -8.91 15.06 -11.21
CA ALA A 2 -8.19 16.30 -11.53
C ALA A 2 -6.72 16.12 -11.96
N ILE A 3 -5.99 15.18 -11.34
CA ILE A 3 -4.58 14.92 -11.67
C ILE A 3 -4.44 14.33 -13.08
N LEU A 4 -5.28 13.38 -13.47
CA LEU A 4 -5.22 12.79 -14.81
C LEU A 4 -5.50 13.85 -15.89
N LYS A 5 -6.52 14.68 -15.69
CA LYS A 5 -6.83 15.80 -16.59
C LYS A 5 -5.67 16.79 -16.72
N LYS A 6 -4.95 17.08 -15.61
CA LYS A 6 -3.77 17.96 -15.63
C LYS A 6 -2.66 17.45 -16.54
N TYR A 7 -2.46 16.12 -16.61
CA TYR A 7 -1.37 15.51 -17.38
C TYR A 7 -1.79 14.91 -18.73
N GLU A 8 -3.07 15.06 -19.11
CA GLU A 8 -3.64 14.50 -20.34
C GLU A 8 -2.85 14.90 -21.60
N SER A 9 -2.44 16.18 -21.69
CA SER A 9 -1.66 16.70 -22.82
C SER A 9 -0.16 16.78 -22.55
N HIS A 10 0.35 16.10 -21.53
CA HIS A 10 1.77 16.20 -21.16
C HIS A 10 2.66 15.50 -22.22
N PRO A 11 3.71 16.16 -22.76
CA PRO A 11 4.51 15.62 -23.88
C PRO A 11 5.10 14.23 -23.63
N ILE A 12 5.56 13.97 -22.40
CA ILE A 12 6.10 12.65 -22.02
C ILE A 12 5.00 11.57 -22.05
N CYS A 13 3.81 11.90 -21.55
CA CYS A 13 2.67 11.00 -21.48
C CYS A 13 2.19 10.61 -22.89
N LEU A 14 2.05 11.60 -23.77
CA LEU A 14 1.68 11.38 -25.17
C LEU A 14 2.72 10.52 -25.92
N LYS A 15 4.01 10.79 -25.70
CA LYS A 15 5.10 10.04 -26.35
C LYS A 15 5.20 8.59 -25.87
N GLN A 16 4.96 8.33 -24.59
CA GLN A 16 5.14 7.01 -23.97
C GLN A 16 3.85 6.21 -23.81
N GLY A 17 2.69 6.80 -24.11
CA GLY A 17 1.39 6.17 -23.90
C GLY A 17 1.05 5.95 -22.41
N THR A 18 1.51 6.85 -21.54
CA THR A 18 1.31 6.75 -20.07
C THR A 18 0.32 7.79 -19.57
N CYS A 19 -0.46 7.46 -18.54
CA CYS A 19 -1.44 8.40 -17.96
C CYS A 19 -0.79 9.50 -17.09
N LEU A 20 0.44 9.28 -16.63
CA LEU A 20 1.19 10.18 -15.76
C LEU A 20 2.66 10.19 -16.15
N PRO A 21 3.40 11.29 -15.92
CA PRO A 21 4.84 11.32 -16.14
C PRO A 21 5.52 10.53 -15.01
N VAL A 22 5.72 9.23 -15.22
CA VAL A 22 6.33 8.33 -14.23
C VAL A 22 7.85 8.41 -14.31
N VAL A 23 8.48 8.81 -13.20
CA VAL A 23 9.95 8.75 -13.04
C VAL A 23 10.38 7.42 -12.42
N CYS A 24 11.68 7.10 -12.48
CA CYS A 24 12.19 5.90 -11.81
C CYS A 24 12.00 5.96 -10.28
N ASN A 25 11.93 4.79 -9.65
CA ASN A 25 11.71 4.66 -8.21
C ASN A 25 12.78 5.40 -7.39
N GLN A 26 14.04 5.41 -7.84
CA GLN A 26 15.12 6.15 -7.18
C GLN A 26 14.82 7.66 -7.13
N LYS A 27 14.36 8.24 -8.25
CA LYS A 27 14.03 9.66 -8.31
C LYS A 27 12.77 9.97 -7.53
N ALA A 28 11.74 9.14 -7.64
CA ALA A 28 10.53 9.28 -6.83
C ALA A 28 10.82 9.25 -5.32
N ASN A 29 11.66 8.30 -4.86
CA ASN A 29 12.08 8.22 -3.46
C ASN A 29 12.89 9.43 -3.00
N SER A 30 13.67 10.06 -3.90
CA SER A 30 14.39 11.30 -3.58
C SER A 30 13.42 12.44 -3.31
N TYR A 31 12.38 12.59 -4.14
CA TYR A 31 11.32 13.57 -3.90
C TYR A 31 10.51 13.28 -2.63
N LEU A 32 10.23 12.00 -2.35
CA LEU A 32 9.56 11.62 -1.10
C LEU A 32 10.38 12.01 0.15
N LYS A 33 11.71 11.94 0.07
CA LYS A 33 12.59 12.39 1.15
C LYS A 33 12.51 13.90 1.36
N GLU A 34 12.58 14.68 0.29
CA GLU A 34 12.42 16.14 0.37
C GLU A 34 11.06 16.53 0.98
N ILE A 35 9.97 15.88 0.52
CA ILE A 35 8.63 16.08 1.08
C ILE A 35 8.59 15.70 2.56
N ALA A 36 9.21 14.58 2.95
CA ALA A 36 9.28 14.16 4.35
C ALA A 36 9.97 15.21 5.22
N ASP A 37 11.07 15.80 4.74
CA ASP A 37 11.81 16.85 5.43
C ASP A 37 10.93 18.10 5.63
N PHE A 38 10.23 18.56 4.58
CA PHE A 38 9.28 19.68 4.67
C PHE A 38 8.11 19.41 5.62
N CYS A 39 7.64 18.17 5.70
CA CYS A 39 6.55 17.77 6.57
C CYS A 39 7.01 17.40 8.00
N GLY A 40 8.31 17.45 8.32
CA GLY A 40 8.85 17.03 9.62
C GLY A 40 8.72 15.53 9.90
N ILE A 41 8.58 14.70 8.86
CA ILE A 41 8.46 13.24 8.98
C ILE A 41 9.86 12.63 9.07
N LYS A 42 10.21 12.14 10.26
CA LYS A 42 11.54 11.53 10.51
C LYS A 42 11.72 10.14 9.90
N LYS A 43 10.63 9.45 9.55
CA LYS A 43 10.69 8.12 8.94
C LYS A 43 11.14 8.25 7.48
N ASN A 44 12.08 7.41 7.07
CA ASN A 44 12.48 7.32 5.66
C ASN A 44 11.30 6.88 4.78
N LEU A 45 10.79 7.79 3.95
CA LEU A 45 9.67 7.53 3.05
C LEU A 45 10.18 6.95 1.72
N THR A 46 9.67 5.79 1.35
CA THR A 46 9.95 5.13 0.07
C THR A 46 8.69 4.50 -0.50
N THR A 47 8.68 4.18 -1.79
CA THR A 47 7.61 3.40 -2.42
C THR A 47 7.41 2.03 -1.75
N HIS A 48 8.49 1.40 -1.26
CA HIS A 48 8.40 0.18 -0.46
C HIS A 48 7.72 0.43 0.89
N ALA A 49 8.04 1.52 1.58
CA ALA A 49 7.37 1.87 2.84
C ALA A 49 5.87 2.08 2.63
N ALA A 50 5.49 2.76 1.55
CA ALA A 50 4.08 2.94 1.18
C ALA A 50 3.37 1.61 0.89
N ARG A 51 4.01 0.69 0.14
CA ARG A 51 3.48 -0.67 -0.11
C ARG A 51 3.26 -1.43 1.19
N HIS A 52 4.24 -1.39 2.12
CA HIS A 52 4.11 -2.01 3.44
C HIS A 52 2.92 -1.42 4.21
N THR A 53 2.78 -0.10 4.25
CA THR A 53 1.67 0.57 4.94
C THR A 53 0.32 0.21 4.33
N PHE A 54 0.22 0.16 3.00
CA PHE A 54 -1.00 -0.31 2.33
C PHE A 54 -1.34 -1.74 2.75
N ALA A 55 -0.37 -2.65 2.68
CA ALA A 55 -0.58 -4.06 3.02
C ALA A 55 -0.95 -4.29 4.49
N THR A 56 -0.31 -3.61 5.44
CA THR A 56 -0.55 -3.85 6.87
C THR A 56 -1.68 -3.00 7.42
N THR A 57 -1.60 -1.69 7.25
CA THR A 57 -2.45 -0.73 7.96
C THR A 57 -3.74 -0.44 7.21
N VAL A 58 -3.67 -0.34 5.88
CA VAL A 58 -4.87 -0.01 5.08
C VAL A 58 -5.73 -1.25 4.86
N THR A 59 -5.14 -2.41 4.57
CA THR A 59 -5.91 -3.62 4.24
C THR A 59 -6.00 -4.62 5.40
N LEU A 60 -4.88 -5.23 5.82
CA LEU A 60 -4.89 -6.31 6.81
C LEU A 60 -5.49 -5.88 8.17
N ALA A 61 -5.13 -4.69 8.68
CA ALA A 61 -5.71 -4.15 9.91
C ALA A 61 -7.22 -3.85 9.79
N ASN A 62 -7.75 -3.74 8.57
CA ASN A 62 -9.17 -3.58 8.28
C ASN A 62 -9.83 -4.88 7.81
N ASN A 63 -9.28 -6.04 8.22
CA ASN A 63 -9.84 -7.37 8.00
C ASN A 63 -9.98 -7.81 6.53
N VAL A 64 -9.24 -7.18 5.61
CA VAL A 64 -9.18 -7.66 4.23
C VAL A 64 -8.41 -9.00 4.19
N PRO A 65 -8.97 -10.07 3.59
CA PRO A 65 -8.33 -11.37 3.53
C PRO A 65 -6.95 -11.33 2.87
N LEU A 66 -6.01 -12.12 3.40
CA LEU A 66 -4.61 -12.15 2.93
C LEU A 66 -4.49 -12.43 1.42
N GLN A 67 -5.38 -13.27 0.88
CA GLN A 67 -5.46 -13.64 -0.52
C GLN A 67 -5.82 -12.44 -1.40
N GLU A 68 -6.79 -11.64 -0.97
CA GLU A 68 -7.20 -10.41 -1.65
C GLU A 68 -6.08 -9.37 -1.59
N VAL A 69 -5.44 -9.22 -0.44
CA VAL A 69 -4.26 -8.34 -0.30
C VAL A 69 -3.13 -8.80 -1.23
N SER A 70 -2.88 -10.10 -1.33
CA SER A 70 -1.89 -10.68 -2.24
C SER A 70 -2.19 -10.36 -3.71
N ALA A 71 -3.46 -10.46 -4.12
CA ALA A 71 -3.90 -10.13 -5.47
C ALA A 71 -3.76 -8.63 -5.75
N MET A 72 -4.18 -7.76 -4.82
CA MET A 72 -4.02 -6.30 -4.96
C MET A 72 -2.56 -5.86 -5.07
N LEU A 73 -1.65 -6.57 -4.38
CA LEU A 73 -0.21 -6.30 -4.44
C LEU A 73 0.49 -6.91 -5.66
N GLY A 74 -0.22 -7.72 -6.47
CA GLY A 74 0.34 -8.43 -7.61
C GLY A 74 1.38 -9.49 -7.22
N HIS A 75 1.26 -10.08 -6.03
CA HIS A 75 2.18 -11.11 -5.57
C HIS A 75 1.84 -12.48 -6.18
N ALA A 76 2.84 -13.15 -6.74
CA ALA A 76 2.71 -14.49 -7.33
C ALA A 76 2.37 -15.58 -6.30
N SER A 77 2.63 -15.34 -5.02
CA SER A 77 2.28 -16.24 -3.93
C SER A 77 1.87 -15.47 -2.68
N THR A 78 0.86 -15.99 -1.98
CA THR A 78 0.45 -15.48 -0.67
C THR A 78 1.57 -15.53 0.37
N ARG A 79 2.59 -16.39 0.17
CA ARG A 79 3.80 -16.44 1.02
C ARG A 79 4.54 -15.10 1.05
N MET A 80 4.57 -14.35 -0.05
CA MET A 80 5.18 -13.02 -0.09
C MET A 80 4.41 -12.02 0.80
N THR A 81 3.09 -12.20 0.89
CA THR A 81 2.19 -11.36 1.68
C THR A 81 2.13 -11.77 3.15
N GLN A 82 2.44 -13.04 3.47
CA GLN A 82 2.45 -13.56 4.85
C GLN A 82 3.37 -12.79 5.80
N HIS A 83 4.46 -12.21 5.29
CA HIS A 83 5.36 -11.39 6.11
C HIS A 83 4.64 -10.18 6.74
N TYR A 84 3.60 -9.64 6.06
CA TYR A 84 2.78 -8.54 6.58
C TYR A 84 1.78 -8.99 7.66
N ALA A 85 1.31 -10.25 7.60
CA ALA A 85 0.28 -10.77 8.49
C ALA A 85 0.75 -10.97 9.94
N ARG A 86 2.07 -11.12 10.16
CA ARG A 86 2.66 -11.30 11.50
C ARG A 86 2.45 -10.08 12.43
N VAL A 87 2.09 -8.93 11.86
CA VAL A 87 1.84 -7.70 12.63
C VAL A 87 0.43 -7.68 13.25
N MET A 88 -0.43 -8.68 12.96
CA MET A 88 -1.85 -8.70 13.34
C MET A 88 -2.17 -9.40 14.67
N ASP A 89 -1.24 -9.52 15.63
CA ASP A 89 -1.52 -10.19 16.92
C ASP A 89 -2.74 -9.60 17.66
N ARG A 90 -3.06 -8.32 17.45
CA ARG A 90 -4.26 -7.68 18.00
C ARG A 90 -5.56 -8.27 17.45
N ASN A 91 -5.58 -8.74 16.20
CA ASN A 91 -6.79 -9.23 15.54
C ASN A 91 -7.17 -10.65 15.98
N LEU A 92 -6.26 -11.42 16.59
CA LEU A 92 -6.55 -12.80 16.97
C LEU A 92 -7.64 -12.88 18.04
N LYS A 93 -7.57 -12.02 19.06
CA LYS A 93 -8.57 -11.97 20.14
C LYS A 93 -9.95 -11.57 19.59
N ASP A 94 -9.99 -10.55 18.75
CA ASP A 94 -11.24 -10.05 18.16
C ASP A 94 -11.86 -11.07 17.21
N ASN A 95 -11.04 -11.76 16.41
CA ASN A 95 -11.49 -12.85 15.56
C ASN A 95 -12.07 -14.01 16.37
N MET A 96 -11.44 -14.38 17.49
CA MET A 96 -11.99 -15.42 18.38
C MET A 96 -13.28 -14.99 19.05
N ASN A 97 -13.45 -13.70 19.39
CA ASN A 97 -14.72 -13.17 19.89
C ASN A 97 -15.82 -13.23 18.82
N ILE A 98 -15.50 -12.95 17.55
CA ILE A 98 -16.44 -13.08 16.43
C ILE A 98 -16.85 -14.54 16.25
N VAL A 99 -15.90 -15.48 16.28
CA VAL A 99 -16.20 -16.92 16.20
C VAL A 99 -17.08 -17.35 17.37
N ARG A 100 -16.73 -16.94 18.60
CA ARG A 100 -17.51 -17.20 19.82
C ARG A 100 -18.95 -16.73 19.67
N SER A 101 -19.15 -15.47 19.23
CA SER A 101 -20.49 -14.91 19.01
C SER A 101 -21.26 -15.66 17.93
N LYS A 102 -20.62 -16.03 16.81
CA LYS A 102 -21.27 -16.77 15.72
C LYS A 102 -21.63 -18.22 16.09
N MET A 103 -20.84 -18.83 16.97
CA MET A 103 -21.05 -20.21 17.44
C MET A 103 -21.97 -20.28 18.67
N GLY A 104 -22.42 -19.13 19.21
CA GLY A 104 -23.29 -19.08 20.39
C GLY A 104 -22.60 -19.49 21.71
N LEU A 105 -21.28 -19.31 21.80
CA LEU A 105 -20.44 -19.65 22.97
C LEU A 105 -20.18 -18.44 23.89
#